data_AF-C7ZAA9-F1
#
_entry.id   AF-C7ZAA9-F1
#
_cell.length_a   1.000
_cell.length_b   1.000
_cell.length_c   1.000
_cell.angle_alpha   90.00
_cell.angle_beta   90.00
_cell.angle_gamma   90.00
#
_symmetry.space_group_name_H-M   'P 1'
#
loop_
_entity.id
_entity.type
_entity.pdbx_description
1 polymer ?
#
loop_
_entity_poly.entity_id
_entity_poly.type
_entity_poly.pdbx_seq_one_letter_code
_entity_poly.pdbx_strand_id
1 'polypeptide(L)'
;MAPEQPMPPPSTTENFVPLGDKFDKAFAWTNDPKDLDIATYFGKEPSIGGSYNIKGLKPVIKERTTQEYLLQDARGNYYRWNAEFPGLAKLDPTRVRTDTPLGVALEMLRPGLKLGVNIHTYPQVPLDVICLFVFCPLRHLLPQPSLIWCLCFIAASHRYLLPMSQSDLPLPFIMEIKLPAGSESTIGDISRDVNANYRFTITNRMGNPQNYVIFAKAPEISPKPDIVNTNVVVALRGVSSDAYFSMPTDPMYALCGTSNDELRDHGITIEVEDAMKVSLGQKLPNGGLTPGTTCDVRVQDQALVFAPPSTSPDQGPLNSFCIKTSDEFTYTQSKTRNYILGLSLTSTLLHDIGPLALFMPKPSTRYSVTPTQTFYVATSDELARDPVDKDLFLRACEVDFVRLQTTEVHIVHSERGVLTAQVKPRL
;
A
#
# COMPACT_ATOMS: atom_id res chain seq x y z
N MET A 1 -69.44 -12.86 13.11
CA MET A 1 -68.39 -12.20 12.30
C MET A 1 -67.31 -11.75 13.27
N ALA A 2 -66.14 -12.39 13.19
CA ALA A 2 -64.97 -11.94 13.96
C ALA A 2 -64.41 -10.67 13.29
N PRO A 3 -63.94 -9.68 14.07
CA PRO A 3 -63.38 -8.46 13.49
C PRO A 3 -62.08 -8.77 12.76
N GLU A 4 -62.01 -8.32 11.50
CA GLU A 4 -60.82 -8.38 10.66
C GLU A 4 -59.67 -7.65 11.37
N GLN A 5 -58.58 -8.36 11.64
CA GLN A 5 -57.37 -7.71 12.15
C GLN A 5 -56.81 -6.77 11.08
N PRO A 6 -56.48 -5.52 11.41
CA PRO A 6 -55.89 -4.60 10.45
C PRO A 6 -54.54 -5.15 9.97
N MET A 7 -54.36 -5.20 8.65
CA MET A 7 -53.09 -5.58 8.05
C MET A 7 -51.96 -4.70 8.61
N PRO A 8 -50.78 -5.27 8.92
CA PRO A 8 -49.62 -4.48 9.30
C PRO A 8 -49.28 -3.50 8.16
N PRO A 9 -48.85 -2.26 8.48
CA PRO A 9 -48.46 -1.30 7.47
C PRO A 9 -47.36 -1.88 6.56
N PRO A 10 -47.37 -1.58 5.25
CA PRO A 10 -46.34 -2.06 4.33
C PRO A 10 -44.97 -1.65 4.86
N SER A 11 -44.05 -2.61 5.00
CA SER A 11 -42.70 -2.32 5.47
C SER A 11 -42.07 -1.31 4.52
N THR A 12 -41.64 -0.16 5.05
CA THR A 12 -40.85 0.82 4.32
C THR A 12 -39.68 0.11 3.66
N THR A 13 -39.68 0.04 2.33
CA THR A 13 -38.64 -0.58 1.53
C THR A 13 -37.33 0.16 1.79
N GLU A 14 -36.52 -0.32 2.72
CA GLU A 14 -35.25 0.32 3.04
C GLU A 14 -34.36 0.34 1.78
N ASN A 15 -33.86 1.53 1.43
CA ASN A 15 -33.01 1.76 0.26
C ASN A 15 -31.54 1.39 0.52
N PHE A 16 -31.27 0.62 1.58
CA PHE A 16 -29.94 0.12 1.94
C PHE A 16 -30.06 -1.33 2.47
N VAL A 17 -28.93 -1.98 2.75
CA VAL A 17 -28.91 -3.34 3.31
C VAL A 17 -28.57 -3.26 4.81
N PRO A 18 -29.52 -3.55 5.73
CA PRO A 18 -29.24 -3.51 7.16
C PRO A 18 -28.39 -4.71 7.62
N LEU A 19 -27.35 -4.45 8.40
CA LEU A 19 -26.46 -5.49 8.95
C LEU A 19 -26.80 -5.89 10.40
N GLY A 20 -27.78 -5.20 11.00
CA GLY A 20 -28.24 -5.43 12.37
C GLY A 20 -27.31 -4.86 13.45
N ASP A 21 -27.76 -4.89 14.70
CA ASP A 21 -27.11 -4.24 15.85
C ASP A 21 -25.72 -4.80 16.20
N LYS A 22 -25.33 -5.92 15.59
CA LYS A 22 -24.05 -6.61 15.83
C LYS A 22 -22.94 -6.17 14.88
N PHE A 23 -23.24 -5.30 13.91
CA PHE A 23 -22.19 -4.71 13.10
C PHE A 23 -21.38 -3.75 13.97
N ASP A 24 -20.17 -4.17 14.31
CA ASP A 24 -19.31 -3.44 15.23
C ASP A 24 -18.95 -2.07 14.67
N LYS A 25 -19.12 -1.03 15.49
CA LYS A 25 -18.77 0.35 15.15
C LYS A 25 -17.26 0.59 15.17
N ALA A 26 -16.47 -0.41 15.57
CA ALA A 26 -15.02 -0.34 15.75
C ALA A 26 -14.20 -0.24 14.45
N PHE A 27 -14.84 -0.09 13.29
CA PHE A 27 -14.15 0.01 12.00
C PHE A 27 -14.29 1.39 11.36
N ALA A 28 -13.41 1.69 10.41
CA ALA A 28 -13.52 2.84 9.51
C ALA A 28 -14.79 2.79 8.64
N TRP A 29 -15.66 1.78 8.78
CA TRP A 29 -16.88 1.58 7.98
C TRP A 29 -18.14 1.80 8.82
N THR A 30 -19.22 2.22 8.16
CA THR A 30 -20.53 2.48 8.79
C THR A 30 -21.67 1.91 7.95
N ASN A 31 -22.66 1.33 8.63
CA ASN A 31 -23.96 0.91 8.07
C ASN A 31 -25.09 1.83 8.59
N ASP A 32 -24.76 2.94 9.27
CA ASP A 32 -25.77 3.89 9.75
C ASP A 32 -26.41 4.60 8.53
N PRO A 33 -27.74 4.52 8.35
CA PRO A 33 -28.42 5.15 7.22
C PRO A 33 -28.15 6.65 7.08
N LYS A 34 -27.83 7.34 8.18
CA LYS A 34 -27.47 8.77 8.18
C LYS A 34 -26.11 9.04 7.53
N ASP A 35 -25.21 8.06 7.58
CA ASP A 35 -23.87 8.15 7.02
C ASP A 35 -23.80 7.65 5.57
N LEU A 36 -24.80 6.89 5.08
CA LEU A 36 -24.80 6.26 3.75
C LEU A 36 -25.19 7.20 2.60
N ASP A 37 -25.51 8.46 2.87
CA ASP A 37 -25.93 9.45 1.87
C ASP A 37 -27.03 8.96 0.92
N ILE A 38 -27.98 8.18 1.47
CA ILE A 38 -29.03 7.50 0.69
C ILE A 38 -29.80 8.51 -0.16
N ALA A 39 -30.16 9.67 0.40
CA ALA A 39 -30.91 10.69 -0.31
C ALA A 39 -30.13 11.30 -1.49
N THR A 40 -28.81 11.39 -1.37
CA THR A 40 -27.92 12.02 -2.36
C THR A 40 -27.69 11.10 -3.56
N TYR A 41 -27.40 9.83 -3.30
CA TYR A 41 -26.89 8.90 -4.32
C TYR A 41 -27.85 7.77 -4.71
N PHE A 42 -28.80 7.45 -3.82
CA PHE A 42 -29.64 6.25 -3.92
C PHE A 42 -31.16 6.56 -3.81
N GLY A 43 -31.54 7.82 -3.66
CA GLY A 43 -32.89 8.21 -3.24
C GLY A 43 -33.88 8.49 -4.37
N LYS A 44 -33.45 9.09 -5.49
CA LYS A 44 -34.31 9.42 -6.64
C LYS A 44 -33.55 9.29 -7.95
N GLU A 45 -34.28 9.08 -9.05
CA GLU A 45 -33.69 8.94 -10.37
C GLU A 45 -33.05 10.24 -10.90
N PRO A 46 -31.88 10.16 -11.57
CA PRO A 46 -31.10 8.93 -11.79
C PRO A 46 -30.33 8.52 -10.53
N SER A 47 -30.55 7.28 -10.07
CA SER A 47 -29.74 6.69 -9.01
C SER A 47 -28.44 6.14 -9.59
N ILE A 48 -27.47 5.81 -8.74
CA ILE A 48 -26.25 5.11 -9.19
C ILE A 48 -26.59 3.80 -9.91
N GLY A 49 -27.57 3.04 -9.40
CA GLY A 49 -28.04 1.83 -10.06
C GLY A 49 -28.55 2.09 -11.48
N GLY A 50 -29.28 3.20 -11.69
CA GLY A 50 -29.69 3.64 -13.02
C GLY A 50 -28.52 4.05 -13.91
N SER A 51 -27.56 4.79 -13.35
CA SER A 51 -26.38 5.31 -14.08
C SER A 51 -25.47 4.19 -14.61
N TYR A 52 -25.35 3.08 -13.87
CA TYR A 52 -24.55 1.92 -14.28
C TYR A 52 -25.38 0.78 -14.87
N ASN A 53 -26.70 0.96 -15.05
CA ASN A 53 -27.62 -0.08 -15.52
C ASN A 53 -27.56 -1.37 -14.67
N ILE A 54 -27.39 -1.24 -13.35
CA ILE A 54 -27.38 -2.35 -12.39
C ILE A 54 -28.62 -2.26 -11.50
N LYS A 55 -29.56 -3.17 -11.75
CA LYS A 55 -30.85 -3.19 -11.07
C LYS A 55 -30.69 -3.51 -9.58
N GLY A 56 -31.30 -2.66 -8.74
CA GLY A 56 -31.38 -2.87 -7.30
C GLY A 56 -30.06 -2.67 -6.56
N LEU A 57 -29.14 -1.89 -7.13
CA LEU A 57 -27.90 -1.52 -6.46
C LEU A 57 -28.20 -0.66 -5.23
N LYS A 58 -27.80 -1.12 -4.05
CA LYS A 58 -28.02 -0.47 -2.76
C LYS A 58 -26.70 -0.34 -1.98
N PRO A 59 -26.52 0.72 -1.17
CA PRO A 59 -25.38 0.81 -0.27
C PRO A 59 -25.51 -0.21 0.86
N VAL A 60 -24.40 -0.88 1.18
CA VAL A 60 -24.26 -1.78 2.32
C VAL A 60 -23.49 -1.05 3.41
N ILE A 61 -22.27 -0.57 3.12
CA ILE A 61 -21.46 0.19 4.07
C ILE A 61 -20.74 1.33 3.35
N LYS A 62 -20.43 2.37 4.10
CA LYS A 62 -19.59 3.48 3.66
C LYS A 62 -18.36 3.57 4.55
N GLU A 63 -17.20 3.90 3.99
CA GLU A 63 -16.03 4.26 4.79
C GLU A 63 -16.22 5.69 5.35
N ARG A 64 -16.04 5.90 6.65
CA ARG A 64 -16.34 7.14 7.38
C ARG A 64 -15.47 8.32 6.95
N THR A 65 -14.22 8.04 6.56
CA THR A 65 -13.22 9.06 6.25
C THR A 65 -13.13 9.39 4.76
N THR A 66 -13.72 8.55 3.90
CA THR A 66 -13.67 8.71 2.44
C THR A 66 -15.10 8.69 1.87
N GLN A 67 -15.27 8.92 0.58
CA GLN A 67 -16.54 8.70 -0.11
C GLN A 67 -16.60 7.30 -0.75
N GLU A 68 -15.99 6.29 -0.11
CA GLU A 68 -16.00 4.92 -0.58
C GLU A 68 -17.19 4.13 -0.04
N TYR A 69 -17.85 3.39 -0.91
CA TYR A 69 -19.02 2.58 -0.63
C TYR A 69 -18.80 1.15 -1.09
N LEU A 70 -19.27 0.22 -0.27
CA LEU A 70 -19.57 -1.14 -0.69
C LEU A 70 -21.06 -1.22 -1.02
N LEU A 71 -21.37 -1.56 -2.27
CA LEU A 71 -22.73 -1.68 -2.79
C LEU A 71 -23.07 -3.14 -3.03
N GLN A 72 -24.35 -3.48 -2.97
CA GLN A 72 -24.87 -4.80 -3.30
C GLN A 72 -26.02 -4.69 -4.33
N ASP A 73 -25.99 -5.53 -5.36
CA ASP A 73 -27.08 -5.60 -6.34
C ASP A 73 -28.20 -6.58 -5.92
N ALA A 74 -29.29 -6.62 -6.70
CA ALA A 74 -30.41 -7.52 -6.44
C ALA A 74 -30.08 -9.03 -6.49
N ARG A 75 -28.89 -9.40 -6.97
CA ARG A 75 -28.40 -10.79 -7.03
C ARG A 75 -27.40 -11.10 -5.92
N GLY A 76 -27.11 -10.15 -5.05
CA GLY A 76 -26.14 -10.30 -3.96
C GLY A 76 -24.69 -10.10 -4.36
N ASN A 77 -24.39 -9.63 -5.58
CA ASN A 77 -23.02 -9.29 -5.95
C ASN A 77 -22.59 -7.99 -5.27
N TYR A 78 -21.32 -7.91 -4.89
CA TYR A 78 -20.74 -6.72 -4.26
C TYR A 78 -19.96 -5.86 -5.26
N TYR A 79 -20.02 -4.56 -5.07
CA TYR A 79 -19.32 -3.57 -5.88
C TYR A 79 -18.66 -2.53 -4.99
N ARG A 80 -17.49 -2.06 -5.38
CA ARG A 80 -16.82 -0.90 -4.79
C ARG A 80 -17.13 0.31 -5.63
N TRP A 81 -17.57 1.39 -5.00
CA TRP A 81 -17.87 2.67 -5.64
C TRP A 81 -17.30 3.81 -4.83
N ASN A 82 -16.77 4.85 -5.48
CA ASN A 82 -16.30 6.06 -4.81
C ASN A 82 -17.02 7.27 -5.40
N ALA A 83 -17.59 8.14 -4.54
CA ALA A 83 -18.33 9.31 -5.02
C ALA A 83 -17.44 10.44 -5.54
N GLU A 84 -16.20 10.55 -5.05
CA GLU A 84 -15.21 11.53 -5.52
C GLU A 84 -14.61 11.12 -6.86
N PHE A 85 -14.47 9.81 -7.07
CA PHE A 85 -13.94 9.22 -8.31
C PHE A 85 -14.96 8.26 -8.90
N PRO A 86 -15.90 8.74 -9.74
CA PRO A 86 -17.04 7.96 -10.19
C PRO A 86 -16.58 6.77 -11.06
N GLY A 87 -16.36 5.65 -10.41
CA GLY A 87 -16.05 4.35 -11.00
C GLY A 87 -16.68 3.25 -10.17
N LEU A 88 -17.25 2.25 -10.83
CA LEU A 88 -17.90 1.11 -10.19
C LEU A 88 -17.15 -0.17 -10.53
N ALA A 89 -16.49 -0.77 -9.53
CA ALA A 89 -15.75 -2.01 -9.70
C ALA A 89 -16.50 -3.18 -9.06
N LYS A 90 -16.82 -4.21 -9.85
CA LYS A 90 -17.38 -5.45 -9.31
C LYS A 90 -16.31 -6.18 -8.51
N LEU A 91 -16.62 -6.57 -7.27
CA LEU A 91 -15.71 -7.29 -6.41
C LEU A 91 -15.90 -8.80 -6.60
N ASP A 92 -14.78 -9.53 -6.69
CA ASP A 92 -14.75 -10.98 -6.54
C ASP A 92 -14.39 -11.30 -5.08
N PRO A 93 -15.35 -11.75 -4.24
CA PRO A 93 -15.11 -12.00 -2.81
C PRO A 93 -14.04 -13.05 -2.54
N THR A 94 -13.67 -13.86 -3.53
CA THR A 94 -12.61 -14.87 -3.41
C THR A 94 -11.20 -14.29 -3.60
N ARG A 95 -11.10 -13.09 -4.18
CA ARG A 95 -9.83 -12.42 -4.51
C ARG A 95 -9.51 -11.22 -3.61
N VAL A 96 -10.46 -10.75 -2.80
CA VAL A 96 -10.21 -9.64 -1.88
C VAL A 96 -9.37 -10.13 -0.71
N ARG A 97 -8.24 -9.47 -0.46
CA ARG A 97 -7.36 -9.81 0.66
C ARG A 97 -8.04 -9.48 1.99
N THR A 98 -8.09 -10.46 2.89
CA THR A 98 -8.75 -10.37 4.20
C THR A 98 -8.00 -9.50 5.22
N ASP A 99 -6.77 -9.10 4.93
CA ASP A 99 -5.95 -8.21 5.77
C ASP A 99 -6.19 -6.72 5.49
N THR A 100 -7.07 -6.39 4.54
CA THR A 100 -7.48 -5.00 4.26
C THR A 100 -8.79 -4.67 4.99
N PRO A 101 -9.05 -3.40 5.34
CA PRO A 101 -10.33 -2.99 5.94
C PRO A 101 -11.54 -3.43 5.12
N LEU A 102 -11.46 -3.34 3.78
CA LEU A 102 -12.50 -3.81 2.86
C LEU A 102 -12.67 -5.34 2.90
N GLY A 103 -11.57 -6.10 2.98
CA GLY A 103 -11.60 -7.56 3.09
C GLY A 103 -12.25 -8.02 4.39
N VAL A 104 -11.91 -7.40 5.53
CA VAL A 104 -12.56 -7.66 6.82
C VAL A 104 -14.06 -7.38 6.73
N ALA A 105 -14.45 -6.25 6.14
CA ALA A 105 -15.85 -5.90 5.98
C ALA A 105 -16.60 -6.91 5.10
N LEU A 106 -16.00 -7.38 4.01
CA LEU A 106 -16.58 -8.43 3.17
C LEU A 106 -16.72 -9.77 3.88
N GLU A 107 -15.76 -10.14 4.73
CA GLU A 107 -15.86 -11.35 5.56
C GLU A 107 -17.02 -11.26 6.55
N MET A 108 -17.24 -10.09 7.17
CA MET A 108 -18.38 -9.85 8.05
C MET A 108 -19.74 -9.99 7.34
N LEU A 109 -19.77 -9.80 6.02
CA LEU A 109 -20.96 -9.90 5.18
C LEU A 109 -21.22 -11.32 4.65
N ARG A 110 -20.31 -12.29 4.88
CA ARG A 110 -20.51 -13.66 4.40
C ARG A 110 -21.59 -14.39 5.21
N PRO A 111 -22.63 -14.94 4.56
CA PRO A 111 -23.65 -15.73 5.24
C PRO A 111 -23.02 -16.92 5.99
N GLY A 112 -23.35 -17.07 7.28
CA GLY A 112 -22.91 -18.20 8.11
C GLY A 112 -21.64 -17.96 8.93
N LEU A 113 -20.94 -16.84 8.74
CA LEU A 113 -19.80 -16.47 9.57
C LEU A 113 -20.29 -15.78 10.85
N LYS A 114 -20.38 -16.52 11.97
CA LYS A 114 -20.53 -15.91 13.30
C LYS A 114 -19.14 -15.61 13.85
N LEU A 115 -18.60 -14.41 13.59
CA LEU A 115 -17.45 -13.95 14.37
C LEU A 115 -17.92 -13.72 15.81
N GLY A 116 -17.58 -14.65 16.71
CA GLY A 116 -17.62 -14.41 18.14
C GLY A 116 -16.35 -13.67 18.53
N VAL A 117 -16.39 -12.34 18.56
CA VAL A 117 -15.35 -11.54 19.22
C VAL A 117 -15.69 -11.55 20.71
N ASN A 118 -14.93 -12.32 21.50
CA ASN A 118 -15.05 -12.32 22.96
C ASN A 118 -13.96 -11.40 23.52
N ILE A 119 -14.36 -10.26 24.06
CA ILE A 119 -13.47 -9.35 24.79
C ILE A 119 -13.48 -9.80 26.24
N HIS A 120 -12.39 -10.42 26.72
CA HIS A 120 -12.22 -10.72 28.13
C HIS A 120 -11.46 -9.58 28.82
N THR A 121 -12.15 -8.89 29.73
CA THR A 121 -11.52 -7.97 30.68
C THR A 121 -11.06 -8.78 31.90
N TYR A 122 -9.74 -8.89 32.09
CA TYR A 122 -9.18 -9.47 33.31
C TYR A 122 -9.09 -8.37 34.38
N PRO A 123 -9.62 -8.59 35.60
CA PRO A 123 -9.66 -7.56 36.65
C PRO A 123 -8.28 -7.18 37.23
N GLN A 124 -7.19 -7.75 36.71
CA GLN A 124 -5.82 -7.51 37.20
C GLN A 124 -4.89 -6.88 36.15
N VAL A 125 -5.43 -6.43 35.02
CA VAL A 125 -4.67 -5.72 33.98
C VAL A 125 -5.17 -4.28 33.89
N PRO A 126 -4.30 -3.25 33.85
CA PRO A 126 -4.73 -1.87 33.67
C PRO A 126 -5.58 -1.71 32.40
N LEU A 127 -6.53 -0.79 32.41
CA LEU A 127 -7.56 -0.53 31.39
C LEU A 127 -7.03 -0.24 29.97
N ASP A 128 -5.71 -0.20 29.78
CA ASP A 128 -5.06 0.28 28.56
C ASP A 128 -4.56 -0.86 27.64
N VAL A 129 -4.91 -2.12 27.94
CA VAL A 129 -4.56 -3.29 27.10
C VAL A 129 -5.82 -4.04 26.68
N ILE A 130 -6.23 -3.86 25.43
CA ILE A 130 -7.30 -4.64 24.80
C ILE A 130 -6.66 -5.80 24.02
N CYS A 131 -6.84 -7.03 24.50
CA CYS A 131 -6.46 -8.23 23.76
C CYS A 131 -7.63 -8.67 22.87
N LEU A 132 -7.42 -8.66 21.55
CA LEU A 132 -8.39 -9.17 20.57
C LEU A 132 -8.12 -10.66 20.30
N PHE A 133 -9.10 -11.50 20.61
CA PHE A 133 -9.08 -12.93 20.26
C PHE A 133 -10.04 -13.17 19.10
N VAL A 134 -9.52 -13.61 17.96
CA VAL A 134 -10.33 -14.02 16.81
C VAL A 134 -10.47 -15.53 16.83
N PHE A 135 -11.69 -16.03 17.09
CA PHE A 135 -11.99 -17.46 17.04
C PHE A 135 -12.52 -17.85 15.66
N CYS A 136 -11.89 -18.83 15.02
CA CYS A 136 -12.39 -19.49 13.82
C CYS A 136 -12.82 -20.92 14.17
N PRO A 137 -14.10 -21.32 14.05
CA PRO A 137 -14.50 -22.68 14.33
C PRO A 137 -14.18 -23.59 13.13
N LEU A 138 -12.97 -24.18 13.13
CA LEU A 138 -12.60 -25.27 12.22
C LEU A 138 -13.26 -26.59 12.68
N ARG A 139 -14.55 -26.77 12.37
CA ARG A 139 -15.34 -27.92 12.83
C ARG A 139 -15.34 -29.15 11.90
N HIS A 140 -14.56 -29.16 10.82
CA HIS A 140 -14.67 -30.22 9.80
C HIS A 140 -13.39 -30.93 9.37
N LEU A 141 -12.24 -30.76 10.05
CA LEU A 141 -10.98 -31.35 9.54
C LEU A 141 -10.14 -32.22 10.49
N LEU A 142 -10.53 -32.47 11.75
CA LEU A 142 -9.76 -33.39 12.60
C LEU A 142 -10.65 -34.26 13.50
N PRO A 143 -10.41 -35.59 13.55
CA PRO A 143 -10.96 -36.46 14.57
C PRO A 143 -10.02 -36.42 15.78
N GLN A 144 -10.51 -35.93 16.92
CA GLN A 144 -9.90 -35.87 18.26
C GLN A 144 -9.44 -34.47 18.74
N PRO A 145 -9.61 -34.16 20.05
CA PRO A 145 -9.44 -32.82 20.57
C PRO A 145 -7.98 -32.58 20.99
N SER A 146 -7.21 -31.90 20.15
CA SER A 146 -6.00 -31.20 20.59
C SER A 146 -6.20 -29.70 20.40
N LEU A 147 -6.27 -28.97 21.51
CA LEU A 147 -6.34 -27.50 21.56
C LEU A 147 -5.01 -26.91 21.06
N ILE A 148 -4.95 -26.54 19.78
CA ILE A 148 -3.86 -25.73 19.25
C ILE A 148 -4.30 -24.27 19.35
N TRP A 149 -3.60 -23.50 20.18
CA TRP A 149 -3.82 -22.06 20.37
C TRP A 149 -2.85 -21.29 19.48
N CYS A 150 -3.36 -20.47 18.56
CA CYS A 150 -2.56 -19.45 17.88
C CYS A 150 -2.77 -18.11 18.61
N LEU A 151 -1.68 -17.54 19.14
CA LEU A 151 -1.64 -16.21 19.75
C LEU A 151 -1.10 -15.22 18.73
N CYS A 152 -1.90 -14.20 18.39
CA CYS A 152 -1.40 -13.00 17.71
C CYS A 152 -1.41 -11.85 18.72
N PHE A 153 -0.25 -11.23 18.96
CA PHE A 153 -0.14 -10.01 19.75
C PHE A 153 -0.12 -8.80 18.81
N ILE A 154 -0.99 -7.83 19.06
CA ILE A 154 -0.88 -6.48 18.52
C ILE A 154 -0.70 -5.55 19.72
N ALA A 155 0.50 -4.99 19.89
CA ALA A 155 0.79 -4.03 20.94
C ALA A 155 0.73 -2.61 20.36
N ALA A 156 -0.16 -1.77 20.89
CA ALA A 156 -0.13 -0.32 20.66
C ALA A 156 0.74 0.33 21.74
N SER A 157 1.85 0.94 21.35
CA SER A 157 2.77 1.62 22.26
C SER A 157 2.51 3.12 22.29
N HIS A 158 2.21 3.69 23.47
CA HIS A 158 2.45 5.10 23.77
C HIS A 158 3.15 5.24 25.12
N ARG A 159 4.24 6.03 25.11
CA ARG A 159 5.10 6.34 26.25
C ARG A 159 4.46 7.40 27.16
N TYR A 160 4.39 7.12 28.46
CA TYR A 160 4.66 8.10 29.51
C TYR A 160 5.51 7.43 30.59
N LEU A 161 6.73 7.92 30.79
CA LEU A 161 7.63 7.54 31.88
C LEU A 161 7.52 8.62 32.96
N LEU A 162 7.09 8.22 34.16
CA LEU A 162 7.49 8.84 35.43
C LEU A 162 7.86 7.72 36.42
N PRO A 163 8.80 7.97 37.35
CA PRO A 163 9.53 6.92 38.02
C PRO A 163 8.75 6.38 39.21
N MET A 164 8.66 5.05 39.34
CA MET A 164 8.33 4.40 40.61
C MET A 164 9.44 3.44 41.03
N SER A 165 9.70 3.52 42.33
CA SER A 165 10.67 2.84 43.17
C SER A 165 10.70 1.32 42.97
N GLN A 166 11.91 0.77 42.83
CA GLN A 166 12.21 -0.66 42.93
C GLN A 166 12.04 -1.16 44.36
N SER A 167 11.15 -2.13 44.56
CA SER A 167 11.34 -3.16 45.58
C SER A 167 10.58 -4.42 45.17
N ASP A 168 11.34 -5.52 45.10
CA ASP A 168 10.91 -6.92 45.15
C ASP A 168 10.29 -7.57 43.91
N LEU A 169 11.15 -7.97 42.96
CA LEU A 169 10.93 -9.18 42.15
C LEU A 169 12.24 -9.96 41.97
N PRO A 170 12.20 -11.31 41.94
CA PRO A 170 13.39 -12.16 41.88
C PRO A 170 14.02 -12.19 40.48
N LEU A 171 15.36 -12.21 40.45
CA LEU A 171 16.24 -12.20 39.28
C LEU A 171 15.95 -13.35 38.28
N PRO A 172 15.96 -13.09 36.97
CA PRO A 172 16.21 -14.13 35.98
C PRO A 172 17.71 -14.32 35.72
N PHE A 173 18.09 -15.58 35.56
CA PHE A 173 19.38 -16.08 35.10
C PHE A 173 19.92 -15.29 33.88
N ILE A 174 21.14 -14.77 33.98
CA ILE A 174 21.91 -14.24 32.84
C ILE A 174 22.95 -15.29 32.46
N MET A 175 22.86 -15.81 31.24
CA MET A 175 23.90 -16.63 30.62
C MET A 175 24.84 -15.71 29.84
N GLU A 176 26.05 -15.52 30.36
CA GLU A 176 27.09 -14.66 29.77
C GLU A 176 27.83 -15.44 28.68
N ILE A 177 27.56 -15.16 27.40
CA ILE A 177 28.37 -15.67 26.27
C ILE A 177 29.45 -14.64 25.97
N LYS A 178 30.69 -14.93 26.41
CA LYS A 178 31.89 -14.19 25.98
C LYS A 178 32.27 -14.58 24.56
N LEU A 179 32.10 -13.66 23.61
CA LEU A 179 32.73 -13.77 22.28
C LEU A 179 34.15 -13.18 22.33
N PRO A 180 35.12 -13.79 21.65
CA PRO A 180 36.51 -13.36 21.69
C PRO A 180 36.71 -12.02 20.97
N ALA A 181 37.51 -11.15 21.60
CA ALA A 181 37.93 -9.88 21.03
C ALA A 181 38.90 -10.11 19.87
N GLY A 182 38.56 -9.61 18.67
CA GLY A 182 39.48 -9.59 17.54
C GLY A 182 38.82 -9.64 16.16
N SER A 183 38.13 -8.57 15.77
CA SER A 183 37.98 -8.23 14.36
C SER A 183 37.72 -6.73 14.23
N GLU A 184 38.73 -5.98 13.83
CA GLU A 184 38.55 -4.63 13.28
C GLU A 184 37.68 -4.77 12.02
N SER A 185 36.43 -4.31 12.11
CA SER A 185 35.54 -4.23 10.97
C SER A 185 35.88 -2.98 10.16
N THR A 186 36.29 -3.20 8.91
CA THR A 186 36.27 -2.15 7.87
C THR A 186 34.88 -1.55 7.79
N ILE A 187 34.79 -0.26 8.06
CA ILE A 187 33.64 0.60 7.80
C ILE A 187 33.28 0.46 6.31
N GLY A 188 32.14 -0.17 5.99
CA GLY A 188 31.74 -0.33 4.59
C GLY A 188 30.43 -1.06 4.31
N ASP A 189 29.98 -1.97 5.17
CA ASP A 189 28.69 -2.66 4.96
C ASP A 189 27.67 -2.19 6.00
N ILE A 190 26.82 -1.24 5.61
CA ILE A 190 25.51 -1.10 6.24
C ILE A 190 24.77 -2.39 5.86
N SER A 191 24.87 -3.40 6.74
CA SER A 191 24.01 -4.58 6.71
C SER A 191 22.58 -4.10 6.50
N ARG A 192 22.05 -4.28 5.29
CA ARG A 192 20.66 -3.95 4.96
C ARG A 192 19.80 -4.80 5.89
N ASP A 193 19.27 -4.18 6.94
CA ASP A 193 18.16 -4.76 7.68
C ASP A 193 17.03 -4.94 6.65
N VAL A 194 16.68 -6.19 6.37
CA VAL A 194 15.75 -6.57 5.28
C VAL A 194 14.34 -6.05 5.55
N ASN A 195 14.10 -5.47 6.73
CA ASN A 195 12.87 -4.78 7.12
C ASN A 195 13.02 -3.26 7.29
N ALA A 196 14.11 -2.65 6.78
CA ALA A 196 14.31 -1.22 6.87
C ALA A 196 13.27 -0.47 6.03
N ASN A 197 12.61 0.53 6.61
CA ASN A 197 11.80 1.50 5.87
C ASN A 197 12.54 2.82 5.86
N TYR A 198 12.53 3.52 4.73
CA TYR A 198 12.90 4.94 4.71
C TYR A 198 11.80 5.74 5.40
N ARG A 199 12.15 6.47 6.44
CA ARG A 199 11.24 7.29 7.23
C ARG A 199 11.50 8.76 6.96
N PHE A 200 10.43 9.48 6.70
CA PHE A 200 10.46 10.90 6.45
C PHE A 200 9.55 11.59 7.46
N THR A 201 10.10 12.60 8.12
CA THR A 201 9.32 13.58 8.86
C THR A 201 9.47 14.91 8.15
N ILE A 202 8.38 15.58 7.82
CA ILE A 202 8.38 16.93 7.26
C ILE A 202 7.76 17.86 8.29
N THR A 203 8.49 18.88 8.73
CA THR A 203 7.96 19.96 9.58
C THR A 203 7.77 21.22 8.75
N ASN A 204 6.50 21.62 8.59
CA ASN A 204 6.09 22.85 7.94
C ASN A 204 6.14 24.03 8.93
N ARG A 205 7.00 25.01 8.66
CA ARG A 205 7.07 26.27 9.41
C ARG A 205 6.59 27.48 8.60
N MET A 206 5.97 27.29 7.44
CA MET A 206 5.48 28.41 6.60
C MET A 206 4.31 29.19 7.22
N GLY A 207 3.69 28.68 8.28
CA GLY A 207 2.51 29.28 8.90
C GLY A 207 1.20 29.03 8.14
N ASN A 208 1.26 28.45 6.94
CA ASN A 208 0.11 28.05 6.13
C ASN A 208 0.23 26.57 5.71
N PRO A 209 -0.88 25.84 5.50
CA PRO A 209 -0.85 24.49 4.94
C PRO A 209 -0.09 24.43 3.62
N GLN A 210 0.66 23.35 3.40
CA GLN A 210 1.46 23.13 2.18
C GLN A 210 1.23 21.73 1.61
N ASN A 211 1.44 21.61 0.30
CA ASN A 211 1.45 20.33 -0.40
C ASN A 211 2.90 19.93 -0.67
N TYR A 212 3.22 18.65 -0.46
CA TYR A 212 4.55 18.10 -0.71
C TYR A 212 4.46 16.91 -1.65
N VAL A 213 5.43 16.80 -2.54
CA VAL A 213 5.60 15.64 -3.42
C VAL A 213 6.96 15.03 -3.16
N ILE A 214 6.99 13.70 -3.23
CA ILE A 214 8.20 12.91 -3.04
C ILE A 214 8.39 12.04 -4.26
N PHE A 215 9.60 12.07 -4.82
CA PHE A 215 9.97 11.30 -5.99
C PHE A 215 11.41 10.79 -5.87
N ALA A 216 11.73 9.73 -6.59
CA ALA A 216 13.07 9.15 -6.57
C ALA A 216 13.96 9.77 -7.65
N LYS A 217 15.28 9.73 -7.43
CA LYS A 217 16.24 9.83 -8.52
C LYS A 217 15.98 8.71 -9.53
N ALA A 218 16.28 8.94 -10.80
CA ALA A 218 16.18 7.86 -11.79
C ALA A 218 17.13 6.71 -11.40
N PRO A 219 16.70 5.43 -11.49
CA PRO A 219 17.58 4.29 -11.27
C PRO A 219 18.63 4.23 -12.39
N GLU A 220 19.73 3.53 -12.12
CA GLU A 220 20.70 3.21 -13.17
C GLU A 220 20.18 2.02 -13.97
N ILE A 221 20.08 2.18 -15.29
CA ILE A 221 19.57 1.15 -16.21
C ILE A 221 20.60 0.90 -17.30
N SER A 222 20.97 -0.37 -17.51
CA SER A 222 21.93 -0.80 -18.53
C SER A 222 21.37 -1.93 -19.40
N PRO A 223 21.30 -1.80 -20.74
CA PRO A 223 21.69 -0.62 -21.51
C PRO A 223 20.76 0.57 -21.22
N LYS A 224 21.30 1.78 -21.35
CA LYS A 224 20.58 3.02 -21.06
C LYS A 224 19.38 3.19 -22.01
N PRO A 225 18.14 3.31 -21.50
CA PRO A 225 16.98 3.66 -22.32
C PRO A 225 17.10 5.07 -22.89
N ASP A 226 16.37 5.35 -23.98
CA ASP A 226 16.39 6.67 -24.62
C ASP A 226 15.86 7.75 -23.66
N ILE A 227 14.79 7.42 -22.93
CA ILE A 227 14.17 8.27 -21.91
C ILE A 227 13.83 7.41 -20.69
N VAL A 228 14.12 7.94 -19.51
CA VAL A 228 13.68 7.39 -18.22
C VAL A 228 12.89 8.48 -17.52
N ASN A 229 11.61 8.25 -17.32
CA ASN A 229 10.71 9.16 -16.62
C ASN A 229 10.68 8.77 -15.14
N THR A 230 10.84 9.76 -14.27
CA THR A 230 10.56 9.62 -12.83
C THR A 230 9.19 10.22 -12.55
N ASN A 231 8.47 9.65 -11.61
CA ASN A 231 7.13 10.09 -11.26
C ASN A 231 7.07 10.46 -9.77
N VAL A 232 6.07 11.27 -9.41
CA VAL A 232 5.72 11.49 -8.01
C VAL A 232 5.31 10.15 -7.41
N VAL A 233 6.06 9.72 -6.40
CA VAL A 233 5.81 8.46 -5.67
C VAL A 233 4.75 8.69 -4.61
N VAL A 234 4.83 9.79 -3.86
CA VAL A 234 3.87 10.14 -2.80
C VAL A 234 3.54 11.62 -2.90
N ALA A 235 2.26 11.96 -2.74
CA ALA A 235 1.81 13.34 -2.58
C ALA A 235 1.12 13.52 -1.21
N LEU A 236 1.58 14.49 -0.43
CA LEU A 236 1.02 14.87 0.87
C LEU A 236 0.30 16.20 0.72
N ARG A 237 -0.95 16.28 1.16
CA ARG A 237 -1.80 17.46 0.97
C ARG A 237 -2.15 18.15 2.28
N GLY A 238 -2.20 19.48 2.25
CA GLY A 238 -2.70 20.29 3.36
C GLY A 238 -1.89 20.16 4.66
N VAL A 239 -0.60 19.87 4.58
CA VAL A 239 0.26 19.68 5.76
C VAL A 239 0.45 21.01 6.47
N SER A 240 -0.17 21.19 7.64
CA SER A 240 -0.16 22.44 8.42
C SER A 240 0.96 22.53 9.44
N SER A 241 1.43 21.40 9.97
CA SER A 241 2.50 21.31 10.96
C SER A 241 3.48 20.19 10.59
N ASP A 242 3.34 19.00 11.16
CA ASP A 242 4.18 17.86 10.83
C ASP A 242 3.45 16.84 9.96
N ALA A 243 4.17 16.23 9.02
CA ALA A 243 3.74 15.04 8.29
C ALA A 243 4.78 13.94 8.43
N TYR A 244 4.30 12.70 8.50
CA TYR A 244 5.12 11.51 8.67
C TYR A 244 4.71 10.50 7.61
N PHE A 245 5.69 9.93 6.92
CA PHE A 245 5.45 8.80 6.03
C PHE A 245 6.67 7.88 5.98
N SER A 246 6.42 6.64 5.57
CA SER A 246 7.47 5.63 5.42
C SER A 246 7.36 4.94 4.08
N MET A 247 8.49 4.75 3.41
CA MET A 247 8.59 3.96 2.18
C MET A 247 9.30 2.63 2.48
N PRO A 248 8.72 1.49 2.08
CA PRO A 248 9.40 0.21 2.22
C PRO A 248 10.65 0.17 1.36
N THR A 249 11.70 -0.50 1.82
CA THR A 249 12.88 -0.81 0.99
C THR A 249 12.79 -2.18 0.32
N ASP A 250 11.95 -3.07 0.86
CA ASP A 250 11.53 -4.36 0.32
C ASP A 250 10.07 -4.62 0.75
N PRO A 251 9.22 -5.28 -0.06
CA PRO A 251 9.44 -5.72 -1.44
C PRO A 251 9.56 -4.59 -2.46
N MET A 252 10.37 -4.79 -3.50
CA MET A 252 10.31 -4.02 -4.74
C MET A 252 9.64 -4.82 -5.86
N TYR A 253 9.10 -4.10 -6.84
CA TYR A 253 8.38 -4.68 -7.97
C TYR A 253 8.89 -4.14 -9.30
N ALA A 254 9.14 -5.03 -10.25
CA ALA A 254 9.20 -4.69 -11.66
C ALA A 254 7.76 -4.53 -12.18
N LEU A 255 7.51 -3.52 -13.00
CA LEU A 255 6.21 -3.24 -13.61
C LEU A 255 6.30 -3.36 -15.14
N CYS A 256 5.22 -3.80 -15.77
CA CYS A 256 5.00 -3.59 -17.19
C CYS A 256 3.57 -3.14 -17.46
N GLY A 257 3.39 -2.37 -18.53
CA GLY A 257 2.07 -1.88 -18.93
C GLY A 257 2.11 -0.91 -20.09
N THR A 258 1.14 0.00 -20.12
CA THR A 258 1.02 1.04 -21.14
C THR A 258 0.90 2.43 -20.51
N SER A 259 1.35 3.46 -21.22
CA SER A 259 1.04 4.85 -20.85
C SER A 259 0.06 5.47 -21.83
N ASN A 260 -0.95 6.17 -21.32
CA ASN A 260 -1.90 6.89 -22.17
C ASN A 260 -1.72 8.40 -21.99
N ASP A 261 -1.03 9.01 -22.95
CA ASP A 261 -0.80 10.46 -22.96
C ASP A 261 -2.10 11.25 -23.17
N GLU A 262 -3.14 10.65 -23.78
CA GLU A 262 -4.42 11.32 -24.04
C GLU A 262 -5.26 11.49 -22.75
N LEU A 263 -4.99 10.69 -21.72
CA LEU A 263 -5.71 10.72 -20.44
C LEU A 263 -5.02 11.58 -19.37
N ARG A 264 -4.03 12.39 -19.78
CA ARG A 264 -3.27 13.26 -18.88
C ARG A 264 -4.16 14.26 -18.14
N ASP A 265 -5.23 14.75 -18.77
CA ASP A 265 -6.21 15.65 -18.16
C ASP A 265 -7.16 14.94 -17.16
N HIS A 266 -7.16 13.60 -17.13
CA HIS A 266 -8.01 12.76 -16.27
C HIS A 266 -7.24 12.01 -15.18
N GLY A 267 -5.96 12.33 -14.97
CA GLY A 267 -5.17 11.77 -13.86
C GLY A 267 -4.78 10.30 -14.00
N ILE A 268 -4.98 9.68 -15.18
CA ILE A 268 -4.52 8.31 -15.46
C ILE A 268 -3.56 8.36 -16.64
N THR A 269 -2.26 8.45 -16.35
CA THR A 269 -1.21 8.42 -17.38
C THR A 269 -0.62 7.03 -17.59
N ILE A 270 -0.85 6.09 -16.67
CA ILE A 270 -0.18 4.77 -16.62
C ILE A 270 -1.20 3.69 -16.26
N GLU A 271 -1.29 2.68 -17.11
CA GLU A 271 -2.02 1.43 -16.87
C GLU A 271 -1.00 0.32 -16.62
N VAL A 272 -1.00 -0.23 -15.40
CA VAL A 272 -0.14 -1.36 -15.04
C VAL A 272 -0.87 -2.65 -15.35
N GLU A 273 -0.31 -3.41 -16.28
CA GLU A 273 -0.87 -4.68 -16.76
C GLU A 273 -0.39 -5.84 -15.87
N ASP A 274 0.88 -5.80 -15.46
CA ASP A 274 1.47 -6.84 -14.63
C ASP A 274 2.60 -6.29 -13.73
N ALA A 275 2.85 -6.99 -12.62
CA ALA A 275 3.86 -6.65 -11.64
C ALA A 275 4.50 -7.89 -11.03
N MET A 276 5.82 -7.90 -10.95
CA MET A 276 6.59 -9.01 -10.39
C MET A 276 7.46 -8.54 -9.22
N LYS A 277 7.37 -9.22 -8.07
CA LYS A 277 8.29 -8.97 -6.95
C LYS A 277 9.71 -9.32 -7.38
N VAL A 278 10.67 -8.44 -7.09
CA VAL A 278 12.08 -8.63 -7.43
C VAL A 278 12.97 -8.59 -6.20
N SER A 279 14.03 -9.40 -6.22
CA SER A 279 15.14 -9.34 -5.28
C SER A 279 16.36 -8.77 -6.00
N LEU A 280 17.12 -7.92 -5.32
CA LEU A 280 18.38 -7.40 -5.86
C LEU A 280 19.49 -8.42 -5.66
N GLY A 281 20.50 -8.41 -6.55
CA GLY A 281 21.70 -9.21 -6.34
C GLY A 281 22.42 -8.79 -5.06
N GLN A 282 22.93 -9.76 -4.30
CA GLN A 282 23.55 -9.55 -3.00
C GLN A 282 24.92 -10.19 -2.93
N LYS A 283 25.87 -9.47 -2.33
CA LYS A 283 27.19 -10.02 -2.00
C LYS A 283 27.08 -10.81 -0.70
N LEU A 284 27.45 -12.07 -0.74
CA LEU A 284 27.49 -12.95 0.42
C LEU A 284 28.73 -12.67 1.28
N PRO A 285 28.73 -13.06 2.58
CA PRO A 285 29.88 -12.88 3.47
C PRO A 285 31.17 -13.55 2.97
N ASN A 286 31.06 -14.62 2.17
CA ASN A 286 32.19 -15.32 1.56
C ASN A 286 32.70 -14.65 0.26
N GLY A 287 32.14 -13.50 -0.12
CA GLY A 287 32.46 -12.79 -1.37
C GLY A 287 31.72 -13.30 -2.60
N GLY A 288 30.93 -14.38 -2.49
CA GLY A 288 30.06 -14.86 -3.56
C GLY A 288 28.92 -13.89 -3.88
N LEU A 289 28.29 -14.05 -5.04
CA LEU A 289 27.14 -13.25 -5.47
C LEU A 289 25.90 -14.14 -5.53
N THR A 290 24.87 -13.79 -4.77
CA THR A 290 23.50 -14.26 -5.03
C THR A 290 22.92 -13.36 -6.11
N PRO A 291 22.62 -13.85 -7.31
CA PRO A 291 22.09 -13.01 -8.38
C PRO A 291 20.70 -12.49 -8.04
N GLY A 292 20.37 -11.30 -8.54
CA GLY A 292 19.04 -10.71 -8.43
C GLY A 292 18.06 -11.33 -9.42
N THR A 293 16.77 -11.11 -9.15
CA THR A 293 15.66 -11.67 -9.93
C THR A 293 15.76 -11.31 -11.41
N THR A 294 15.40 -12.24 -12.30
CA THR A 294 15.24 -11.97 -13.74
C THR A 294 13.80 -12.08 -14.18
N CYS A 295 13.22 -10.96 -14.63
CA CYS A 295 11.86 -10.87 -15.12
C CYS A 295 11.85 -11.00 -16.65
N ASP A 296 11.34 -12.11 -17.19
CA ASP A 296 11.08 -12.24 -18.62
C ASP A 296 9.77 -11.52 -18.98
N VAL A 297 9.81 -10.61 -19.95
CA VAL A 297 8.66 -9.86 -20.45
C VAL A 297 8.32 -10.35 -21.83
N ARG A 298 7.03 -10.61 -22.07
CA ARG A 298 6.50 -11.06 -23.35
C ARG A 298 5.23 -10.31 -23.72
N VAL A 299 4.79 -10.42 -24.96
CA VAL A 299 3.50 -9.85 -25.38
C VAL A 299 2.44 -10.94 -25.31
N GLN A 300 1.38 -10.69 -24.54
CA GLN A 300 0.20 -11.54 -24.52
C GLN A 300 -1.02 -10.67 -24.74
N ASP A 301 -1.87 -11.05 -25.70
CA ASP A 301 -3.12 -10.35 -26.00
C ASP A 301 -2.93 -8.84 -26.21
N GLN A 302 -1.83 -8.47 -26.87
CA GLN A 302 -1.43 -7.08 -27.15
C GLN A 302 -0.91 -6.27 -25.95
N ALA A 303 -0.89 -6.82 -24.75
CA ALA A 303 -0.31 -6.22 -23.55
C ALA A 303 1.06 -6.81 -23.22
N LEU A 304 1.89 -6.06 -22.47
CA LEU A 304 3.10 -6.60 -21.87
C LEU A 304 2.73 -7.33 -20.59
N VAL A 305 3.22 -8.56 -20.45
CA VAL A 305 3.06 -9.38 -19.24
C VAL A 305 4.39 -10.00 -18.84
N PHE A 306 4.56 -10.27 -17.56
CA PHE A 306 5.70 -11.06 -17.10
C PHE A 306 5.43 -12.56 -17.32
N ALA A 307 6.46 -13.29 -17.77
CA ALA A 307 6.41 -14.74 -17.79
C ALA A 307 6.49 -15.29 -16.35
N PRO A 308 6.00 -16.51 -16.09
CA PRO A 308 6.13 -17.12 -14.77
C PRO A 308 7.60 -17.21 -14.31
N PRO A 309 7.90 -17.09 -13.00
CA PRO A 309 9.27 -17.00 -12.46
C PRO A 309 10.26 -18.13 -12.80
N SER A 310 9.81 -19.23 -13.42
CA SER A 310 10.63 -20.40 -13.72
C SER A 310 11.23 -20.41 -15.13
N THR A 311 11.03 -19.38 -15.96
CA THR A 311 11.50 -19.38 -17.36
C THR A 311 12.99 -19.09 -17.53
N SER A 312 13.60 -18.26 -16.68
CA SER A 312 15.02 -17.91 -16.78
C SER A 312 15.69 -17.98 -15.41
N PRO A 313 16.96 -18.42 -15.34
CA PRO A 313 17.73 -18.30 -14.10
C PRO A 313 17.97 -16.83 -13.75
N ASP A 314 18.07 -16.56 -12.45
CA ASP A 314 18.39 -15.23 -11.93
C ASP A 314 19.79 -14.77 -12.35
N GLN A 315 19.86 -13.54 -12.86
CA GLN A 315 21.04 -12.96 -13.50
C GLN A 315 21.27 -11.49 -13.09
N GLY A 316 20.50 -10.96 -12.13
CA GLY A 316 20.68 -9.60 -11.63
C GLY A 316 22.08 -9.42 -11.02
N PRO A 317 22.87 -8.43 -11.45
CA PRO A 317 24.16 -8.15 -10.81
C PRO A 317 23.97 -7.58 -9.40
N LEU A 318 25.08 -7.34 -8.70
CA LEU A 318 25.07 -6.77 -7.36
C LEU A 318 24.23 -5.48 -7.30
N ASN A 319 23.27 -5.41 -6.38
CA ASN A 319 22.31 -4.32 -6.19
C ASN A 319 21.33 -4.09 -7.34
N SER A 320 21.20 -5.05 -8.26
CA SER A 320 20.30 -4.91 -9.41
C SER A 320 19.43 -6.14 -9.58
N PHE A 321 18.34 -5.97 -10.33
CA PHE A 321 17.57 -7.07 -10.92
C PHE A 321 17.59 -6.92 -12.45
N CYS A 322 17.16 -7.95 -13.16
CA CYS A 322 17.15 -7.96 -14.63
C CYS A 322 15.73 -7.98 -15.18
N ILE A 323 15.49 -7.26 -16.27
CA ILE A 323 14.30 -7.40 -17.11
C ILE A 323 14.74 -7.80 -18.51
N LYS A 324 14.21 -8.89 -19.05
CA LYS A 324 14.53 -9.40 -20.38
C LYS A 324 13.29 -9.35 -21.26
N THR A 325 13.32 -8.55 -22.31
CA THR A 325 12.22 -8.42 -23.25
C THR A 325 12.29 -9.48 -24.35
N SER A 326 11.14 -10.00 -24.77
CA SER A 326 11.02 -10.92 -25.90
C SER A 326 11.26 -10.22 -27.25
N ASP A 327 11.39 -11.03 -28.30
CA ASP A 327 11.43 -10.62 -29.71
C ASP A 327 10.03 -10.60 -30.37
N GLU A 328 8.96 -10.82 -29.58
CA GLU A 328 7.57 -10.87 -30.06
C GLU A 328 6.99 -9.48 -30.37
N PHE A 329 7.74 -8.42 -30.06
CA PHE A 329 7.39 -7.06 -30.43
C PHE A 329 8.55 -6.34 -31.10
N THR A 330 8.24 -5.23 -31.76
CA THR A 330 9.20 -4.33 -32.39
C THR A 330 9.27 -3.03 -31.62
N TYR A 331 10.36 -2.28 -31.80
CA TYR A 331 10.47 -0.93 -31.22
C TYR A 331 9.35 0.01 -31.68
N THR A 332 8.90 -0.12 -32.94
CA THR A 332 7.74 0.62 -33.45
C THR A 332 6.49 0.29 -32.66
N GLN A 333 6.23 -0.99 -32.37
CA GLN A 333 5.08 -1.40 -31.54
C GLN A 333 5.18 -0.82 -30.13
N SER A 334 6.35 -0.85 -29.49
CA SER A 334 6.56 -0.22 -28.19
C SER A 334 6.18 1.24 -28.19
N LYS A 335 6.55 1.98 -29.25
CA LYS A 335 6.20 3.39 -29.40
C LYS A 335 4.73 3.59 -29.71
N THR A 336 4.14 2.83 -30.63
CA THR A 336 2.73 3.03 -31.04
C THR A 336 1.74 2.61 -29.96
N ARG A 337 2.13 1.67 -29.09
CA ARG A 337 1.31 1.18 -27.98
C ARG A 337 1.73 1.75 -26.63
N ASN A 338 2.70 2.66 -26.63
CA ASN A 338 3.25 3.28 -25.43
C ASN A 338 3.60 2.24 -24.35
N TYR A 339 4.27 1.16 -24.75
CA TYR A 339 4.72 0.15 -23.80
C TYR A 339 5.72 0.76 -22.83
N ILE A 340 5.55 0.41 -21.56
CA ILE A 340 6.42 0.85 -20.47
C ILE A 340 6.86 -0.32 -19.61
N LEU A 341 8.10 -0.24 -19.15
CA LEU A 341 8.65 -1.00 -18.05
C LEU A 341 8.96 -0.06 -16.90
N GLY A 342 8.97 -0.58 -15.68
CA GLY A 342 9.19 0.26 -14.52
C GLY A 342 9.66 -0.46 -13.28
N LEU A 343 9.89 0.38 -12.26
CA LEU A 343 10.21 -0.01 -10.89
C LEU A 343 9.22 0.66 -9.95
N SER A 344 8.70 -0.10 -8.98
CA SER A 344 7.77 0.39 -7.97
C SER A 344 8.03 -0.24 -6.60
N LEU A 345 7.51 0.42 -5.56
CA LEU A 345 7.47 -0.09 -4.19
C LEU A 345 6.22 -0.95 -3.91
N THR A 346 5.28 -0.99 -4.85
CA THR A 346 4.01 -1.72 -4.71
C THR A 346 3.71 -2.51 -5.99
N SER A 347 3.04 -3.66 -5.84
CA SER A 347 2.59 -4.48 -6.98
C SER A 347 1.43 -3.86 -7.74
N THR A 348 0.67 -2.98 -7.09
CA THR A 348 -0.41 -2.22 -7.71
C THR A 348 -0.10 -0.75 -7.53
N LEU A 349 -0.35 0.05 -8.56
CA LEU A 349 -0.40 1.49 -8.35
C LEU A 349 -1.69 1.77 -7.56
N LEU A 350 -1.55 2.13 -6.29
CA LEU A 350 -2.64 2.69 -5.48
C LEU A 350 -2.78 4.17 -5.82
N HIS A 351 -3.95 4.78 -5.61
CA HIS A 351 -4.19 6.17 -6.02
C HIS A 351 -3.13 7.13 -5.45
N ASP A 352 -2.57 6.81 -4.28
CA ASP A 352 -1.61 7.65 -3.57
C ASP A 352 -0.14 7.25 -3.76
N ILE A 353 0.14 6.16 -4.50
CA ILE A 353 1.51 5.66 -4.71
C ILE A 353 1.81 5.53 -6.21
N GLY A 354 2.78 6.32 -6.68
CA GLY A 354 3.31 6.27 -8.03
C GLY A 354 4.54 5.36 -8.18
N PRO A 355 4.89 4.99 -9.43
CA PRO A 355 6.12 4.24 -9.70
C PRO A 355 7.36 5.11 -9.44
N LEU A 356 8.49 4.48 -9.15
CA LEU A 356 9.77 5.16 -8.96
C LEU A 356 10.33 5.67 -10.29
N ALA A 357 10.27 4.84 -11.32
CA ALA A 357 10.68 5.18 -12.67
C ALA A 357 9.99 4.31 -13.71
N LEU A 358 9.84 4.87 -14.91
CA LEU A 358 9.28 4.25 -16.09
C LEU A 358 10.16 4.51 -17.31
N PHE A 359 10.23 3.56 -18.23
CA PHE A 359 10.94 3.71 -19.49
C PHE A 359 10.34 2.82 -20.58
N MET A 360 10.51 3.22 -21.83
CA MET A 360 10.04 2.43 -22.97
C MET A 360 11.01 1.27 -23.27
N PRO A 361 10.53 0.02 -23.37
CA PRO A 361 11.38 -1.12 -23.70
C PRO A 361 11.77 -1.17 -25.18
N LYS A 362 12.97 -1.66 -25.45
CA LYS A 362 13.40 -2.18 -26.75
C LYS A 362 13.19 -3.71 -26.76
N PRO A 363 12.85 -4.33 -27.90
CA PRO A 363 12.69 -5.77 -27.98
C PRO A 363 14.04 -6.49 -27.85
N SER A 364 14.01 -7.77 -27.49
CA SER A 364 15.18 -8.65 -27.38
C SER A 364 16.32 -8.07 -26.52
N THR A 365 15.98 -7.28 -25.51
CA THR A 365 16.94 -6.51 -24.72
C THR A 365 16.93 -7.00 -23.28
N ARG A 366 18.12 -7.15 -22.69
CA ARG A 366 18.29 -7.41 -21.26
C ARG A 366 18.69 -6.11 -20.56
N TYR A 367 17.80 -5.59 -19.74
CA TYR A 367 18.03 -4.46 -18.86
C TYR A 367 18.48 -4.95 -17.49
N SER A 368 19.58 -4.42 -16.98
CA SER A 368 19.94 -4.44 -15.56
C SER A 368 19.44 -3.14 -14.95
N VAL A 369 18.62 -3.23 -13.90
CA VAL A 369 18.02 -2.09 -13.21
C VAL A 369 18.55 -2.04 -11.78
N THR A 370 19.25 -0.95 -11.44
CA THR A 370 19.80 -0.69 -10.10
C THR A 370 18.99 0.43 -9.45
N PRO A 371 18.13 0.11 -8.47
CA PRO A 371 17.40 1.12 -7.71
C PRO A 371 18.34 2.10 -7.01
N THR A 372 17.90 3.34 -6.88
CA THR A 372 18.60 4.37 -6.11
C THR A 372 18.01 4.51 -4.72
N GLN A 373 18.81 5.03 -3.80
CA GLN A 373 18.41 5.38 -2.43
C GLN A 373 18.37 6.89 -2.23
N THR A 374 18.36 7.65 -3.34
CA THR A 374 18.22 9.10 -3.36
C THR A 374 16.79 9.47 -3.73
N PHE A 375 16.16 10.26 -2.87
CA PHE A 375 14.83 10.82 -3.05
C PHE A 375 14.89 12.35 -3.05
N TYR A 376 13.82 12.96 -3.53
CA TYR A 376 13.64 14.39 -3.58
C TYR A 376 12.30 14.74 -2.97
N VAL A 377 12.27 15.81 -2.19
CA VAL A 377 11.05 16.36 -1.60
C VAL A 377 10.89 17.79 -2.06
N ALA A 378 9.75 18.13 -2.64
CA ALA A 378 9.44 19.46 -3.12
C ALA A 378 8.04 19.90 -2.71
N THR A 379 7.81 21.21 -2.64
CA THR A 379 6.46 21.77 -2.52
C THR A 379 5.82 21.80 -3.89
N SER A 380 4.66 21.18 -4.06
CA SER A 380 4.02 21.03 -5.38
C SER A 380 2.57 20.59 -5.30
N ASP A 381 1.81 20.88 -6.36
CA ASP A 381 0.40 20.50 -6.48
C ASP A 381 0.17 19.23 -7.33
N GLU A 382 1.24 18.60 -7.77
CA GLU A 382 1.29 17.37 -8.56
C GLU A 382 0.80 16.18 -7.74
N LEU A 383 0.01 15.33 -8.38
CA LEU A 383 -0.56 14.13 -7.80
C LEU A 383 0.45 12.99 -7.84
N ALA A 384 0.20 11.95 -7.05
CA ALA A 384 0.95 10.71 -7.22
C ALA A 384 0.81 10.21 -8.67
N ARG A 385 1.90 9.68 -9.23
CA ARG A 385 2.08 9.25 -10.63
C ARG A 385 2.29 10.38 -11.64
N ASP A 386 2.14 11.64 -11.29
CA ASP A 386 2.47 12.72 -12.22
C ASP A 386 3.95 12.65 -12.62
N PRO A 387 4.29 12.88 -13.90
CA PRO A 387 5.68 12.91 -14.34
C PRO A 387 6.39 14.11 -13.70
N VAL A 388 7.61 13.88 -13.23
CA VAL A 388 8.44 14.93 -12.63
C VAL A 388 9.16 15.68 -13.75
N ASP A 389 8.95 17.00 -13.83
CA ASP A 389 9.67 17.86 -14.76
C ASP A 389 11.01 18.37 -14.17
N LYS A 390 11.81 19.04 -15.02
CA LYS A 390 13.12 19.55 -14.63
C LYS A 390 13.03 20.66 -13.58
N ASP A 391 11.97 21.46 -13.61
CA ASP A 391 11.82 22.60 -12.71
C ASP A 391 11.54 22.10 -11.29
N LEU A 392 10.74 21.04 -11.15
CA LEU A 392 10.47 20.37 -9.89
C LEU A 392 11.75 19.78 -9.28
N PHE A 393 12.64 19.19 -10.09
CA PHE A 393 13.95 18.72 -9.62
C PHE A 393 14.83 19.86 -9.07
N LEU A 394 14.87 21.02 -9.74
CA LEU A 394 15.76 22.13 -9.38
C LEU A 394 15.43 22.78 -8.03
N ARG A 395 14.16 22.69 -7.62
CA ARG A 395 13.64 23.27 -6.36
C ARG A 395 13.45 22.25 -5.24
N ALA A 396 13.74 20.98 -5.50
CA ALA A 396 13.57 19.92 -4.52
C ALA A 396 14.75 19.82 -3.53
N CYS A 397 14.44 19.39 -2.31
CA CYS A 397 15.43 18.98 -1.32
C CYS A 397 15.85 17.53 -1.59
N GLU A 398 17.13 17.33 -1.90
CA GLU A 398 17.72 16.00 -2.07
C GLU A 398 17.89 15.29 -0.71
N VAL A 399 17.48 14.03 -0.65
CA VAL A 399 17.67 13.11 0.47
C VAL A 399 18.39 11.87 -0.05
N ASP A 400 19.68 11.74 0.26
CA ASP A 400 20.49 10.58 -0.09
C ASP A 400 20.76 9.73 1.15
N PHE A 401 20.02 8.63 1.33
CA PHE A 401 20.14 7.79 2.52
C PHE A 401 21.51 7.09 2.63
N VAL A 402 22.21 6.86 1.51
CA VAL A 402 23.58 6.32 1.54
C VAL A 402 24.53 7.37 2.10
N ARG A 403 24.48 8.59 1.56
CA ARG A 403 25.32 9.71 2.02
C ARG A 403 25.05 10.06 3.49
N LEU A 404 23.78 10.03 3.90
CA LEU A 404 23.38 10.36 5.26
C LEU A 404 23.58 9.21 6.27
N GLN A 405 23.87 7.99 5.80
CA GLN A 405 24.07 6.79 6.64
C GLN A 405 22.95 6.57 7.67
N THR A 406 21.71 6.80 7.24
CA THR A 406 20.50 6.69 8.07
C THR A 406 19.36 6.15 7.22
N THR A 407 18.32 5.63 7.87
CA THR A 407 17.04 5.31 7.22
C THR A 407 15.94 6.29 7.63
N GLU A 408 16.26 7.31 8.43
CA GLU A 408 15.33 8.34 8.90
C GLU A 408 15.89 9.72 8.61
N VAL A 409 15.06 10.57 7.99
CA VAL A 409 15.37 11.97 7.70
C VAL A 409 14.28 12.90 8.24
N HIS A 410 14.71 14.03 8.79
CA HIS A 410 13.81 15.12 9.18
C HIS A 410 13.99 16.28 8.22
N ILE A 411 12.94 16.68 7.52
CA ILE A 411 12.93 17.77 6.56
C ILE A 411 12.22 18.95 7.19
N VAL A 412 12.87 20.11 7.23
CA VAL A 412 12.28 21.34 7.75
C VAL A 412 12.01 22.29 6.60
N HIS A 413 10.74 22.65 6.41
CA HIS A 413 10.31 23.71 5.51
C HIS A 413 10.27 25.02 6.30
N SER A 414 11.30 25.85 6.13
CA SER A 414 11.46 27.11 6.86
C SER A 414 10.41 28.15 6.46
N GLU A 415 10.19 29.16 7.30
CA GLU A 415 9.35 30.34 7.03
C GLU A 415 9.75 31.11 5.74
N ARG A 416 10.96 30.87 5.22
CA ARG A 416 11.46 31.48 3.98
C ARG A 416 11.15 30.67 2.72
N GLY A 417 10.40 29.59 2.83
CA GLY A 417 10.08 28.71 1.68
C GLY A 417 11.19 27.74 1.30
N VAL A 418 12.20 27.54 2.16
CA VAL A 418 13.34 26.66 1.87
C VAL A 418 13.17 25.34 2.61
N LEU A 419 13.29 24.23 1.88
CA LEU A 419 13.35 22.87 2.42
C LEU A 419 14.80 22.49 2.75
N THR A 420 15.01 21.93 3.94
CA THR A 420 16.33 21.46 4.39
C THR A 420 16.23 20.08 5.05
N ALA A 421 17.04 19.13 4.58
CA ALA A 421 17.18 17.83 5.20
C ALA A 421 18.12 17.90 6.41
N GLN A 422 17.69 17.35 7.53
CA GLN A 422 18.41 17.27 8.79
C GLN A 422 18.50 15.80 9.19
N VAL A 423 19.69 15.38 9.61
CA VAL A 423 19.90 14.06 10.22
C VAL A 423 19.87 14.26 11.72
N LYS A 424 19.00 13.52 12.40
CA LYS A 424 19.02 13.50 13.86
C LYS A 424 20.37 12.92 14.30
N PRO A 425 21.15 13.62 15.15
CA PRO A 425 22.39 13.05 15.68
C PRO A 425 22.07 11.72 16.35
N ARG A 426 22.84 10.66 16.01
CA ARG A 426 22.78 9.41 16.78
C ARG A 426 23.26 9.75 18.19
N LEU A 427 22.35 9.70 19.17
CA LEU A 427 22.65 9.88 20.59
C LEU A 427 23.44 8.69 21.13
#